data_AF-A0AAP2RDT9-F1
#
_entry.id   AF-A0AAP2RDT9-F1
#
_cell.length_a   1.000
_cell.length_b   1.000
_cell.length_c   1.000
_cell.angle_alpha   90.00
_cell.angle_beta   90.00
_cell.angle_gamma   90.00
#
_symmetry.space_group_name_H-M   'P 1'
#
loop_
_entity.id
_entity.type
_entity.pdbx_description
1 polymer ?
#
loop_
_entity_poly.entity_id
_entity_poly.type
_entity_poly.pdbx_seq_one_letter_code
_entity_poly.pdbx_strand_id
1 'polypeptide(L)'
;MAADVTIPINKEVTLNKTMKLNIVQVTITDLSMTGKYTEDPENSKWPKLVYNYENIGQIASTGWFEMAFIDENGKRYRAEDITMDLIGPGKTSSERFVEVAVPGDIKVTGFVIYKGVSDTVLAEFEIPYGSQVTPTPAAEPNNKSICPSLLILPLLVVGSIFMARSKK
;
A
#
# COMPACT_ATOMS: atom_id res chain seq x y z
N MET A 1 -14.44 10.80 12.55
CA MET A 1 -13.58 9.75 11.98
C MET A 1 -12.45 10.48 11.27
N ALA A 2 -11.20 10.32 11.71
CA ALA A 2 -10.10 10.91 10.98
C ALA A 2 -10.02 10.23 9.61
N ALA A 3 -9.57 10.98 8.60
CA ALA A 3 -9.39 10.43 7.27
C ALA A 3 -8.15 9.52 7.27
N ASP A 4 -8.27 8.33 6.69
CA ASP A 4 -7.14 7.44 6.47
C ASP A 4 -6.08 8.15 5.62
N VAL A 5 -4.85 8.19 6.11
CA VAL A 5 -3.72 8.81 5.40
C VAL A 5 -2.94 7.71 4.71
N THR A 6 -2.98 7.68 3.37
CA THR A 6 -2.19 6.74 2.56
C THR A 6 -1.03 7.47 1.89
N ILE A 7 0.18 6.94 2.10
CA ILE A 7 1.43 7.54 1.64
C ILE A 7 2.16 6.49 0.79
N PRO A 8 2.32 6.69 -0.52
CA PRO A 8 3.05 5.78 -1.37
C PRO A 8 4.54 5.81 -1.02
N ILE A 9 5.14 4.63 -0.91
CA ILE A 9 6.56 4.47 -0.61
C ILE A 9 7.31 4.00 -1.87
N ASN A 10 6.80 2.96 -2.55
CA ASN A 10 7.35 2.39 -3.79
C ASN A 10 8.87 2.13 -3.71
N LYS A 11 9.28 1.33 -2.71
CA LYS A 11 10.70 0.98 -2.47
C LYS A 11 10.88 -0.53 -2.43
N GLU A 12 12.06 -0.98 -2.83
CA GLU A 12 12.44 -2.40 -2.72
C GLU A 12 13.51 -2.57 -1.64
N VAL A 13 13.40 -3.66 -0.87
CA VAL A 13 14.39 -4.08 0.13
C VAL A 13 14.78 -5.52 -0.14
N THR A 14 16.08 -5.80 -0.27
CA THR A 14 16.55 -7.18 -0.39
C THR A 14 16.60 -7.82 0.99
N LEU A 15 15.75 -8.81 1.24
CA LEU A 15 15.69 -9.51 2.54
C LEU A 15 16.83 -10.52 2.68
N ASN A 16 17.07 -11.26 1.60
CA ASN A 16 18.14 -12.25 1.50
C ASN A 16 18.51 -12.46 0.02
N LYS A 17 19.38 -13.44 -0.27
CA LYS A 17 19.88 -13.70 -1.64
C LYS A 17 18.78 -14.10 -2.64
N THR A 18 17.62 -14.53 -2.18
CA THR A 18 16.55 -15.08 -3.03
C THR A 18 15.24 -14.32 -2.90
N MET A 19 15.12 -13.36 -2.00
CA MET A 19 13.85 -12.69 -1.69
C MET A 19 14.01 -11.18 -1.57
N LYS A 20 13.11 -10.46 -2.23
CA LYS A 20 12.90 -9.02 -2.07
C LYS A 20 11.55 -8.75 -1.41
N LEU A 21 11.48 -7.61 -0.74
CA LEU A 21 10.27 -6.99 -0.23
C LEU A 21 9.99 -5.73 -1.06
N ASN A 22 8.87 -5.69 -1.75
CA ASN A 22 8.42 -4.54 -2.51
C ASN A 22 7.39 -3.78 -1.67
N ILE A 23 7.84 -2.68 -1.06
CA ILE A 23 7.04 -1.81 -0.21
C ILE A 23 6.22 -0.89 -1.10
N VAL A 24 4.90 -1.01 -1.02
CA VAL A 24 3.95 -0.24 -1.84
C VAL A 24 3.64 1.09 -1.16
N GLN A 25 3.08 1.04 0.04
CA GLN A 25 2.59 2.22 0.76
C GLN A 25 2.57 2.00 2.27
N VAL A 26 2.45 3.10 3.01
CA VAL A 26 2.02 3.12 4.40
C VAL A 26 0.64 3.75 4.47
N THR A 27 -0.29 3.13 5.18
CA THR A 27 -1.58 3.72 5.52
C THR A 27 -1.68 3.89 7.02
N ILE A 28 -2.09 5.06 7.50
CA ILE A 28 -2.32 5.34 8.91
C ILE A 28 -3.81 5.52 9.11
N THR A 29 -4.40 4.70 9.98
CA THR A 29 -5.84 4.65 10.23
C THR A 29 -6.13 4.67 11.72
N ASP A 30 -7.37 4.98 12.10
CA ASP A 30 -7.84 4.90 13.48
C ASP A 30 -8.35 3.49 13.86
N LEU A 31 -8.51 2.59 12.87
CA LEU A 31 -9.13 1.28 13.06
C LEU A 31 -8.20 0.14 12.61
N SER A 32 -8.05 -0.88 13.47
CA SER A 32 -7.33 -2.11 13.09
C SER A 32 -8.09 -2.86 11.99
N MET A 33 -7.36 -3.33 10.98
CA MET A 33 -7.91 -4.23 9.96
C MET A 33 -7.83 -5.71 10.36
N THR A 34 -6.93 -6.06 11.28
CA THR A 34 -6.73 -7.44 11.75
C THR A 34 -7.51 -7.77 13.02
N GLY A 35 -8.11 -6.77 13.67
CA GLY A 35 -8.75 -6.94 14.98
C GLY A 35 -7.75 -7.27 16.08
N LYS A 36 -6.47 -6.91 15.90
CA LYS A 36 -5.44 -7.11 16.94
C LYS A 36 -5.84 -6.37 18.22
N TYR A 37 -5.61 -7.02 19.35
CA TYR A 37 -5.83 -6.41 20.66
C TYR A 37 -4.83 -5.29 20.91
N THR A 38 -5.32 -4.21 21.50
CA THR A 38 -4.53 -3.15 22.15
C THR A 38 -5.23 -2.80 23.46
N GLU A 39 -4.47 -2.39 24.47
CA GLU A 39 -5.04 -2.04 25.78
C GLU A 39 -5.96 -0.82 25.69
N ASP A 40 -5.73 0.06 24.72
CA ASP A 40 -6.49 1.29 24.52
C ASP A 40 -6.87 1.48 23.04
N PRO A 41 -7.89 0.77 22.53
CA PRO A 41 -8.24 0.79 21.11
C PRO A 41 -8.83 2.14 20.67
N GLU A 42 -9.45 2.88 21.58
CA GLU A 42 -10.07 4.17 21.29
C GLU A 42 -9.03 5.29 21.13
N ASN A 43 -7.86 5.15 21.78
CA ASN A 43 -6.75 6.08 21.66
C ASN A 43 -5.55 5.48 20.94
N SER A 44 -5.78 4.54 20.01
CA SER A 44 -4.72 3.95 19.18
C SER A 44 -4.86 4.35 17.72
N LYS A 45 -3.72 4.57 17.05
CA LYS A 45 -3.59 4.58 15.59
C LYS A 45 -2.97 3.27 15.13
N TRP A 46 -3.24 2.94 13.87
CA TRP A 46 -2.84 1.69 13.23
C TRP A 46 -2.09 2.00 11.94
N PRO A 47 -0.79 2.33 12.01
CA PRO A 47 0.07 2.33 10.84
C PRO A 47 0.16 0.92 10.25
N LYS A 48 -0.05 0.85 8.95
CA LYS A 48 -0.11 -0.35 8.13
C LYS A 48 0.89 -0.23 7.00
N LEU A 49 1.86 -1.14 6.94
CA LEU A 49 2.78 -1.26 5.81
C LEU A 49 2.18 -2.25 4.81
N VAL A 50 1.99 -1.81 3.58
CA VAL A 50 1.47 -2.64 2.47
C VAL A 50 2.63 -3.00 1.54
N TYR A 51 2.75 -4.27 1.20
CA TYR A 51 3.88 -4.80 0.45
C TYR A 51 3.53 -6.10 -0.29
N ASN A 52 4.45 -6.56 -1.13
CA ASN A 52 4.49 -7.92 -1.65
C ASN A 52 5.92 -8.46 -1.60
N TYR A 53 6.05 -9.78 -1.62
CA TYR A 53 7.34 -10.45 -1.74
C TYR A 53 7.62 -10.79 -3.20
N GLU A 54 8.88 -10.73 -3.60
CA GLU A 54 9.34 -11.22 -4.90
C GLU A 54 10.47 -12.22 -4.71
N ASN A 55 10.27 -13.43 -5.23
CA ASN A 55 11.28 -14.47 -5.23
C ASN A 55 12.18 -14.33 -6.46
N ILE A 56 13.37 -13.80 -6.25
CA ILE A 56 14.42 -13.66 -7.26
C ILE A 56 15.36 -14.88 -7.35
N GLY A 57 15.09 -15.91 -6.53
CA GLY A 57 15.83 -17.16 -6.52
C GLY A 57 15.37 -18.17 -7.57
N GLN A 58 15.99 -19.35 -7.53
CA GLN A 58 15.72 -20.46 -8.47
C GLN A 58 14.81 -21.55 -7.87
N ILE A 59 14.52 -21.49 -6.58
CA ILE A 59 13.65 -22.43 -5.86
C ILE A 59 12.48 -21.69 -5.24
N ALA A 60 11.34 -22.36 -5.09
CA ALA A 60 10.22 -21.79 -4.35
C ALA A 60 10.60 -21.57 -2.88
N SER A 61 10.19 -20.44 -2.31
CA SER A 61 10.53 -20.06 -0.93
C SER A 61 9.38 -19.29 -0.30
N THR A 62 9.28 -19.36 1.02
CA THR A 62 8.48 -18.44 1.82
C THR A 62 9.26 -17.13 2.06
N GLY A 63 8.52 -16.06 2.31
CA GLY A 63 9.02 -14.76 2.75
C GLY A 63 8.83 -14.58 4.26
N TRP A 64 9.75 -13.83 4.87
CA TRP A 64 9.68 -13.44 6.26
C TRP A 64 10.51 -12.16 6.46
N PHE A 65 9.96 -11.21 7.20
CA PHE A 65 10.73 -10.08 7.75
C PHE A 65 10.12 -9.63 9.07
N GLU A 66 10.94 -8.91 9.84
CA GLU A 66 10.49 -8.11 10.97
C GLU A 66 10.65 -6.64 10.60
N MET A 67 9.79 -5.79 11.15
CA MET A 67 9.86 -4.35 10.98
C MET A 67 9.51 -3.61 12.27
N ALA A 68 9.78 -2.31 12.32
CA ALA A 68 9.18 -1.44 13.31
C ALA A 68 8.76 -0.11 12.70
N PHE A 69 7.61 0.41 13.12
CA PHE A 69 7.28 1.82 12.92
C PHE A 69 8.02 2.66 13.95
N ILE A 70 8.44 3.86 13.55
CA ILE A 70 9.20 4.80 14.37
C ILE A 70 8.33 6.02 14.60
N ASP A 71 8.21 6.47 15.84
CA ASP A 71 7.53 7.72 16.16
C ASP A 71 8.44 8.94 16.22
N GLU A 72 7.83 10.12 16.39
CA GLU A 72 8.55 11.39 16.55
C GLU A 72 9.47 11.45 17.77
N ASN A 73 9.29 10.56 18.75
CA ASN A 73 10.16 10.41 19.91
C ASN A 73 11.24 9.33 19.71
N GLY A 74 11.30 8.71 18.53
CA GLY A 74 12.24 7.64 18.20
C GLY A 74 11.88 6.26 18.78
N LYS A 75 10.71 6.11 19.42
CA LYS A 75 10.25 4.80 19.92
C LYS A 75 9.84 3.91 18.75
N ARG A 76 10.18 2.62 18.87
CA ARG A 76 10.00 1.62 17.83
C ARG A 76 8.88 0.64 18.20
N TYR A 77 7.91 0.50 17.31
CA TYR A 77 6.75 -0.39 17.47
C TYR A 77 6.90 -1.56 16.50
N ARG A 78 7.35 -2.70 17.03
CA ARG A 78 7.72 -3.88 16.23
C ARG A 78 6.51 -4.65 15.72
N ALA A 79 6.65 -5.20 14.53
CA ALA A 79 5.73 -6.17 13.96
C ALA A 79 6.48 -7.11 13.02
N GLU A 80 5.92 -8.29 12.78
CA GLU A 80 6.49 -9.27 11.86
C GLU A 80 5.41 -9.80 10.92
N ASP A 81 5.83 -10.26 9.74
CA ASP A 81 5.01 -11.09 8.86
C ASP A 81 5.83 -12.28 8.36
N ILE A 82 5.20 -13.44 8.43
CA ILE A 82 5.69 -14.70 7.89
C ILE A 82 4.62 -15.20 6.92
N THR A 83 4.99 -15.39 5.65
CA THR A 83 4.08 -16.09 4.73
C THR A 83 4.28 -17.60 4.84
N MET A 84 3.17 -18.33 4.91
CA MET A 84 3.15 -19.79 4.75
C MET A 84 3.06 -20.20 3.27
N ASP A 85 2.69 -19.27 2.39
CA ASP A 85 2.56 -19.53 0.97
C ASP A 85 3.94 -19.51 0.28
N LEU A 86 4.19 -20.55 -0.52
CA LEU A 86 5.39 -20.64 -1.35
C LEU A 86 5.28 -19.70 -2.55
N ILE A 87 6.29 -18.85 -2.70
CA ILE A 87 6.42 -17.96 -3.86
C ILE A 87 7.34 -18.65 -4.85
N GLY A 88 6.85 -18.94 -6.05
CA GLY A 88 7.63 -19.61 -7.10
C GLY A 88 8.82 -18.76 -7.60
N PRO A 89 9.82 -19.38 -8.25
CA PRO A 89 10.95 -18.66 -8.85
C PRO A 89 10.49 -17.58 -9.84
N GLY A 90 11.02 -16.36 -9.69
CA GLY A 90 10.65 -15.20 -10.51
C GLY A 90 9.20 -14.73 -10.36
N LYS A 91 8.52 -15.11 -9.26
CA LYS A 91 7.13 -14.73 -8.97
C LYS A 91 7.06 -13.72 -7.84
N THR A 92 5.97 -12.96 -7.87
CA THR A 92 5.56 -12.02 -6.83
C THR A 92 4.37 -12.59 -6.08
N SER A 93 4.33 -12.44 -4.76
CA SER A 93 3.17 -12.82 -3.95
C SER A 93 1.98 -11.90 -4.23
N SER A 94 0.81 -12.25 -3.72
CA SER A 94 -0.26 -11.27 -3.54
C SER A 94 0.19 -10.14 -2.63
N GLU A 95 -0.52 -9.01 -2.70
CA GLU A 95 -0.36 -7.94 -1.73
C GLU A 95 -0.69 -8.44 -0.32
N ARG A 96 0.10 -7.99 0.65
CA ARG A 96 0.00 -8.30 2.07
C ARG A 96 0.17 -6.99 2.84
N PHE A 97 -0.16 -7.05 4.12
CA PHE A 97 0.11 -5.94 5.01
C PHE A 97 0.44 -6.42 6.41
N VAL A 98 1.17 -5.56 7.12
CA VAL A 98 1.42 -5.71 8.55
C VAL A 98 1.06 -4.40 9.23
N GLU A 99 0.40 -4.50 10.38
CA GLU A 99 0.01 -3.35 11.20
C GLU A 99 0.39 -3.56 12.67
N VAL A 100 0.60 -2.46 13.37
CA VAL A 100 0.90 -2.39 14.81
C VAL A 100 0.10 -1.24 15.42
N ALA A 101 -0.30 -1.39 16.68
CA ALA A 101 -0.89 -0.29 17.43
C ALA A 101 0.19 0.70 17.86
N VAL A 102 -0.10 1.99 17.70
CA VAL A 102 0.69 3.10 18.25
C VAL A 102 -0.25 4.05 19.01
N PRO A 103 0.23 4.78 20.03
CA PRO A 103 -0.59 5.79 20.69
C PRO A 103 -1.14 6.81 19.69
N GLY A 104 -2.42 7.16 19.83
CA GLY A 104 -3.17 7.94 18.84
C GLY A 104 -2.77 9.43 18.80
N ASP A 105 -2.17 9.94 19.87
CA ASP A 105 -1.64 11.30 19.96
C ASP A 105 -0.26 11.44 19.29
N ILE A 106 0.41 10.33 18.99
CA ILE A 106 1.76 10.31 18.45
C ILE A 106 1.77 10.33 16.91
N LYS A 107 2.76 11.02 16.34
CA LYS A 107 3.07 10.97 14.91
C LYS A 107 4.07 9.85 14.59
N VAL A 108 3.71 8.97 13.66
CA VAL A 108 4.63 7.95 13.09
C VAL A 108 5.51 8.61 12.04
N THR A 109 6.81 8.73 12.23
CA THR A 109 7.72 9.47 11.35
C THR A 109 8.43 8.60 10.32
N GLY A 110 8.53 7.30 10.57
CA GLY A 110 9.26 6.38 9.71
C GLY A 110 8.99 4.93 10.02
N PHE A 111 9.73 4.06 9.36
CA PHE A 111 9.77 2.63 9.67
C PHE A 111 11.11 2.02 9.26
N VAL A 112 11.43 0.88 9.88
CA VAL A 112 12.67 0.14 9.69
C VAL A 112 12.36 -1.32 9.40
N ILE A 113 13.10 -1.93 8.49
CA ILE A 113 13.03 -3.35 8.13
C ILE A 113 14.27 -4.05 8.67
N TYR A 114 14.07 -5.18 9.36
CA TYR A 114 15.11 -5.98 9.98
C TYR A 114 15.34 -7.30 9.24
N LYS A 115 16.53 -7.86 9.44
CA LYS A 115 16.88 -9.21 8.96
C LYS A 115 16.40 -10.28 9.95
N GLY A 116 15.19 -10.79 9.74
CA GLY A 116 14.56 -11.78 10.63
C GLY A 116 14.47 -11.26 12.07
N VAL A 117 14.54 -12.15 13.07
CA VAL A 117 14.53 -11.81 14.52
C VAL A 117 15.80 -11.11 15.03
N SER A 118 16.70 -10.67 14.16
CA SER A 118 17.92 -9.97 14.58
C SER A 118 17.71 -8.46 14.55
N ASP A 119 18.40 -7.73 15.41
CA ASP A 119 18.42 -6.25 15.38
C ASP A 119 19.21 -5.68 14.19
N THR A 120 19.58 -6.51 13.21
CA THR A 120 20.27 -6.06 12.01
C THR A 120 19.31 -5.32 11.09
N VAL A 121 19.50 -4.01 10.98
CA VAL A 121 18.72 -3.14 10.08
C VAL A 121 19.12 -3.40 8.63
N LEU A 122 18.13 -3.71 7.78
CA LEU A 122 18.29 -3.83 6.33
C LEU A 122 18.02 -2.51 5.61
N ALA A 123 16.99 -1.79 6.05
CA ALA A 123 16.60 -0.50 5.49
C ALA A 123 15.79 0.30 6.50
N GLU A 124 15.88 1.63 6.42
CA GLU A 124 15.10 2.57 7.22
C GLU A 124 14.55 3.64 6.28
N PHE A 125 13.29 4.00 6.48
CA PHE A 125 12.54 4.90 5.61
C PHE A 125 11.82 5.95 6.43
N GLU A 126 11.97 7.20 6.01
CA GLU A 126 11.12 8.28 6.48
C GLU A 126 9.77 8.24 5.75
N ILE A 127 8.69 8.55 6.48
CA ILE A 127 7.36 8.69 5.90
C ILE A 127 7.19 10.16 5.51
N PRO A 128 7.17 10.49 4.21
CA PRO A 128 6.98 11.86 3.76
C PRO A 128 5.50 12.22 3.91
N TYR A 129 5.13 12.76 5.06
CA TYR A 129 3.88 13.51 5.17
C TYR A 129 4.03 14.71 4.24
N GLY A 130 3.48 14.60 3.03
CA GLY A 130 3.58 15.66 2.04
C GLY A 130 3.23 16.99 2.68
N SER A 131 4.10 17.98 2.51
CA SER A 131 3.74 19.36 2.79
C SER A 131 2.48 19.66 1.98
N GLN A 132 1.34 19.72 2.67
CA GLN A 132 0.05 20.15 2.13
C GLN A 132 -0.55 19.20 1.06
N VAL A 133 -1.27 18.17 1.52
CA VAL A 133 -2.36 17.58 0.72
C VAL A 133 -3.40 18.67 0.53
N THR A 134 -3.53 19.19 -0.70
CA THR A 134 -4.67 20.04 -1.04
C THR A 134 -5.91 19.13 -0.97
N PRO A 135 -6.93 19.47 -0.18
CA PRO A 135 -8.12 18.63 -0.11
C PRO A 135 -8.70 18.47 -1.50
N THR A 136 -8.89 17.22 -1.93
CA THR A 136 -9.71 16.94 -3.11
C THR A 136 -11.12 17.41 -2.77
N PRO A 137 -11.71 18.35 -3.53
CA PRO A 137 -13.05 18.81 -3.22
C PRO A 137 -14.01 17.62 -3.26
N ALA A 138 -14.74 17.42 -2.16
CA ALA A 138 -15.86 16.50 -2.12
C ALA A 138 -16.80 16.90 -3.26
N ALA A 139 -17.15 15.94 -4.12
CA ALA A 139 -18.14 16.17 -5.16
C ALA A 139 -19.42 16.69 -4.48
N GLU A 140 -19.78 17.95 -4.77
CA GLU A 140 -21.04 18.52 -4.33
C GLU A 140 -22.18 17.60 -4.79
N PRO A 141 -23.16 17.30 -3.93
CA PRO A 141 -24.37 16.64 -4.37
C PRO A 141 -25.05 17.58 -5.38
N ASN A 142 -24.92 17.24 -6.66
CA ASN A 142 -25.54 17.94 -7.77
C ASN A 142 -27.05 17.70 -7.69
N ASN A 143 -27.71 18.45 -6.80
CA ASN A 143 -29.16 18.59 -6.77
C ASN A 143 -29.57 19.51 -7.93
N LYS A 144 -29.27 19.09 -9.16
CA LYS A 144 -29.76 19.75 -10.36
C LYS A 144 -31.14 19.21 -10.66
N SER A 145 -32.09 19.99 -10.18
CA SER A 145 -33.44 20.13 -10.69
C SER A 145 -33.51 19.92 -12.20
N ILE A 146 -34.51 19.13 -12.57
CA ILE A 146 -34.93 18.75 -13.91
C ILE A 146 -35.16 20.02 -14.76
N CYS A 147 -34.48 20.11 -15.90
CA CYS A 147 -34.90 20.99 -16.99
C CYS A 147 -34.76 20.21 -18.31
N PRO A 148 -35.86 19.81 -18.96
CA PRO A 148 -35.81 19.10 -20.22
C PRO A 148 -35.80 20.13 -21.35
N SER A 149 -34.67 20.26 -22.05
CA SER A 149 -34.65 20.95 -23.33
C SER A 149 -33.74 20.21 -24.30
N LEU A 150 -34.41 19.62 -25.30
CA LEU A 150 -33.90 19.09 -26.55
C LEU A 150 -32.71 19.89 -27.09
N LEU A 151 -31.72 19.22 -27.70
CA LEU A 151 -31.15 19.64 -29.00
C LEU A 151 -30.12 18.62 -29.54
N ILE A 152 -30.59 17.83 -30.51
CA ILE A 152 -29.94 17.45 -31.78
C ILE A 152 -28.63 16.63 -31.75
N LEU A 153 -28.77 15.34 -32.07
CA LEU A 153 -27.73 14.48 -32.67
C LEU A 153 -27.45 14.88 -34.12
N PRO A 154 -26.20 14.88 -34.59
CA PRO A 154 -25.89 14.61 -36.00
C PRO A 154 -25.38 13.18 -36.18
N LEU A 155 -26.22 12.36 -36.79
CA LEU A 155 -25.85 11.16 -37.54
C LEU A 155 -25.26 11.57 -38.90
N LEU A 156 -24.12 11.00 -39.29
CA LEU A 156 -23.63 10.77 -40.68
C LEU A 156 -22.28 10.04 -40.53
N VAL A 157 -22.19 8.70 -40.62
CA VAL A 157 -22.21 7.82 -41.82
C VAL A 157 -21.25 8.29 -42.92
N VAL A 158 -20.22 7.48 -43.22
CA VAL A 158 -19.88 6.91 -44.56
C VAL A 158 -18.37 6.56 -44.66
N GLY A 159 -18.09 5.29 -44.98
CA GLY A 159 -17.01 4.81 -45.87
C GLY A 159 -15.60 4.68 -45.25
N SER A 160 -14.81 3.63 -45.47
CA SER A 160 -14.84 2.63 -46.55
C SER A 160 -14.12 1.35 -46.13
N ILE A 161 -14.64 0.23 -46.63
CA ILE A 161 -14.03 -1.11 -46.62
C ILE A 161 -12.86 -1.14 -47.63
N PHE A 162 -11.72 -1.70 -47.26
CA PHE A 162 -10.78 -2.32 -48.20
C PHE A 162 -10.34 -3.70 -47.66
N MET A 163 -11.05 -4.74 -48.10
CA MET A 163 -10.51 -6.09 -48.33
C MET A 163 -9.49 -5.99 -49.48
N ALA A 164 -8.47 -6.82 -49.67
CA ALA A 164 -7.91 -8.01 -49.05
C ALA A 164 -6.54 -8.22 -49.76
N ARG A 165 -5.66 -9.11 -49.27
CA ARG A 165 -5.42 -10.43 -49.89
C ARG A 165 -4.21 -11.15 -49.28
N SER A 166 -4.41 -12.46 -49.23
CA SER A 166 -3.65 -13.55 -48.64
C SER A 166 -2.29 -13.87 -49.26
N LYS A 167 -1.42 -14.41 -48.40
CA LYS A 167 -0.31 -15.38 -48.56
C LYS A 167 0.04 -15.90 -49.96
N LYS A 168 1.35 -15.97 -50.20
CA LYS A 168 2.05 -17.24 -50.43
C LYS A 168 3.38 -17.23 -49.68
#